data_AF-A0AAV2IKQ8-F1
#
_entry.id   AF-A0AAV2IKQ8-F1
#
_cell.length_a   1.000
_cell.length_b   1.000
_cell.length_c   1.000
_cell.angle_alpha   90.00
_cell.angle_beta   90.00
_cell.angle_gamma   90.00
#
_symmetry.space_group_name_H-M   'P 1'
#
loop_
_entity.id
_entity.type
_entity.pdbx_description
1 polymer ?
#
loop_
_entity_poly.entity_id
_entity_poly.type
_entity_poly.pdbx_seq_one_letter_code
_entity_poly.pdbx_strand_id
1 'polypeptide(L)'
;MRMLQFFYVFKATGPMMVMIYEMMIKVGSWLAITMVFICSYAIASESVLHPNSEINWKLLYHFPRKAYWQLHGELLLDEIEGGQDCTNQPALYNNYTQPRCPSPLGQYFVPVLLGIYMLATNVLLVNLLIAIFSNTVNRIDSNNMKHIMHRRFKLLLEFKQSPYFPPPLNVISALYFIVCWSKRRLIQQVPSEKRPGSTI
;
A
#
# COMPACT_ATOMS: atom_id res chain seq x y z
N MET A 1 -10.32 1.84 -9.12
CA MET A 1 -11.50 1.43 -8.32
C MET A 1 -12.05 0.04 -8.66
N ARG A 2 -12.17 -0.38 -9.94
CA ARG A 2 -12.69 -1.73 -10.31
C ARG A 2 -11.76 -2.92 -10.00
N MET A 3 -10.44 -2.73 -10.00
CA MET A 3 -9.46 -3.79 -9.72
C MET A 3 -9.53 -4.31 -8.27
N LEU A 4 -9.80 -3.44 -7.29
CA LEU A 4 -9.90 -3.81 -5.87
C LEU A 4 -11.04 -4.78 -5.60
N GLN A 5 -12.17 -4.65 -6.31
CA GLN A 5 -13.31 -5.54 -6.19
C GLN A 5 -13.02 -6.94 -6.75
N PHE A 6 -12.20 -7.03 -7.80
CA PHE A 6 -11.76 -8.31 -8.38
C PHE A 6 -10.80 -9.06 -7.45
N PHE A 7 -9.89 -8.35 -6.77
CA PHE A 7 -8.98 -8.96 -5.78
C PHE A 7 -9.68 -9.45 -4.51
N TYR A 8 -10.79 -8.83 -4.11
CA TYR A 8 -11.61 -9.27 -2.98
C TYR A 8 -12.30 -10.63 -3.22
N VAL A 9 -12.62 -10.94 -4.49
CA VAL A 9 -13.25 -12.21 -4.89
C VAL A 9 -12.28 -13.39 -4.82
N PHE A 10 -10.98 -13.16 -5.01
CA PHE A 10 -9.97 -14.17 -4.70
C PHE A 10 -9.86 -14.31 -3.18
N LYS A 11 -10.55 -15.31 -2.62
CA LYS A 11 -10.56 -15.70 -1.20
C LYS A 11 -9.15 -15.76 -0.57
N ALA A 12 -8.10 -15.91 -1.38
CA ALA A 12 -6.69 -15.91 -0.97
C ALA A 12 -6.09 -14.52 -0.68
N THR A 13 -6.59 -13.43 -1.26
CA THR A 13 -5.96 -12.08 -1.18
C THR A 13 -6.36 -11.28 0.07
N GLY A 14 -7.49 -11.61 0.70
CA GLY A 14 -7.98 -10.92 1.90
C GLY A 14 -6.95 -10.77 3.05
N PRO A 15 -6.25 -11.84 3.49
CA PRO A 15 -5.25 -11.73 4.55
C PRO A 15 -4.03 -10.87 4.18
N MET A 16 -3.62 -10.84 2.89
CA MET A 16 -2.55 -9.95 2.45
C MET A 16 -2.95 -8.47 2.53
N MET A 17 -4.23 -8.15 2.28
CA MET A 17 -4.73 -6.78 2.36
C MET A 17 -4.69 -6.23 3.79
N VAL A 18 -5.06 -7.06 4.78
CA VAL A 18 -4.97 -6.72 6.20
C VAL A 18 -3.51 -6.51 6.62
N MET A 19 -2.61 -7.36 6.10
CA MET A 19 -1.17 -7.21 6.36
C MET A 19 -0.62 -5.89 5.78
N ILE A 20 -0.96 -5.55 4.54
CA ILE A 20 -0.53 -4.30 3.89
C ILE A 20 -1.05 -3.08 4.66
N TYR A 21 -2.31 -3.10 5.12
CA TYR A 21 -2.89 -1.99 5.88
C TYR A 21 -2.12 -1.69 7.17
N GLU A 22 -1.77 -2.72 7.95
CA GLU A 22 -0.99 -2.57 9.18
C GLU A 22 0.43 -2.03 8.89
N MET A 23 1.06 -2.48 7.80
CA MET A 23 2.36 -1.94 7.37
C MET A 23 2.25 -0.46 6.98
N MET A 24 1.18 -0.07 6.28
CA MET A 24 0.99 1.31 5.82
C MET A 24 0.95 2.33 6.97
N ILE A 25 0.35 1.97 8.10
CA ILE A 25 0.34 2.84 9.29
C ILE A 25 1.77 3.04 9.82
N LYS A 26 2.59 1.99 9.81
CA LYS A 26 4.00 2.06 10.22
C LYS A 26 4.84 2.88 9.24
N VAL A 27 4.58 2.75 7.93
CA VAL A 27 5.19 3.62 6.90
C VAL A 27 4.84 5.08 7.14
N GLY A 28 3.58 5.40 7.47
CA GLY A 28 3.19 6.77 7.76
C GLY A 28 3.96 7.37 8.94
N SER A 29 4.16 6.57 10.00
CA SER A 29 4.95 6.99 11.17
C SER A 29 6.45 7.15 10.83
N TRP A 30 7.01 6.25 10.02
CA TRP A 30 8.39 6.34 9.55
C TRP A 30 8.61 7.57 8.65
N LEU A 31 7.67 7.85 7.73
CA LEU A 31 7.71 9.03 6.86
C LEU A 31 7.74 10.33 7.64
N ALA A 32 7.01 10.41 8.76
CA ALA A 32 7.04 11.58 9.64
C ALA A 32 8.44 11.82 10.22
N ILE A 33 9.15 10.76 10.62
CA ILE A 33 10.54 10.85 11.10
C ILE A 33 11.47 11.27 9.96
N THR A 34 11.33 10.66 8.78
CA THR A 34 12.13 11.00 7.60
C THR A 34 11.94 12.48 7.21
N MET A 35 10.73 13.02 7.30
CA MET A 35 10.48 14.45 7.06
C MET A 35 11.24 15.37 8.02
N VAL A 36 11.38 14.99 9.29
CA VAL A 36 12.18 15.76 10.27
C VAL A 36 13.65 15.80 9.83
N PHE A 37 14.21 14.68 9.40
CA PHE A 37 15.58 14.62 8.88
C PHE A 37 15.75 15.47 7.62
N ILE A 38 14.83 15.37 6.66
CA ILE A 38 14.83 16.19 5.42
C ILE A 38 14.84 17.68 5.78
N CYS A 39 13.90 18.13 6.62
CA CYS A 39 13.81 19.53 7.02
C CYS A 39 15.08 20.01 7.73
N SER A 40 15.64 19.20 8.64
CA SER A 40 16.86 19.56 9.38
C SER A 40 18.06 19.76 8.46
N TYR A 41 18.28 18.83 7.54
CA TYR A 41 19.36 18.91 6.57
C TYR A 41 19.16 20.08 5.61
N ALA A 42 17.94 20.28 5.10
CA ALA A 42 17.67 21.31 4.12
C ALA A 42 17.87 22.74 4.68
N ILE A 43 17.49 22.97 5.94
CA ILE A 43 17.74 24.24 6.64
C ILE A 43 19.24 24.41 6.89
N ALA A 44 19.93 23.36 7.34
CA ALA A 44 21.36 23.41 7.63
C ALA A 44 22.20 23.66 6.36
N SER A 45 21.90 22.96 5.27
CA SER A 45 22.59 23.12 3.98
C SER A 45 22.37 24.52 3.42
N GLU A 46 21.13 25.04 3.42
CA GLU A 46 20.82 26.37 2.91
C GLU A 46 21.53 27.47 3.70
N SER A 47 21.55 27.34 5.03
CA SER A 47 22.20 28.32 5.93
C SER A 47 23.70 28.44 5.68
N VAL A 48 24.34 27.33 5.30
CA VAL A 48 25.78 27.25 5.03
C VAL A 48 26.10 27.67 3.60
N LEU A 49 25.28 27.30 2.62
CA LEU A 49 25.53 27.58 1.21
C LEU A 49 25.28 29.05 0.85
N HIS A 50 24.21 29.65 1.37
CA HIS A 50 23.78 31.01 1.01
C HIS A 50 23.54 31.87 2.25
N PRO A 51 24.61 32.41 2.88
CA PRO A 51 24.47 33.29 4.02
C PRO A 51 23.69 34.56 3.64
N ASN A 52 22.82 35.03 4.55
CA ASN A 52 21.96 36.21 4.37
C ASN A 52 20.99 36.08 3.17
N SER A 53 20.38 34.91 2.97
CA SER A 53 19.26 34.75 2.05
C SER A 53 17.97 35.33 2.65
N GLU A 54 17.20 36.03 1.83
CA GLU A 54 15.88 36.54 2.24
C GLU A 54 14.89 35.36 2.28
N ILE A 55 14.15 35.26 3.38
CA ILE A 55 13.16 34.20 3.57
C ILE A 55 11.95 34.50 2.67
N ASN A 56 11.92 33.86 1.51
CA ASN A 56 10.81 33.93 0.57
C ASN A 56 9.97 32.64 0.63
N TRP A 57 8.65 32.75 0.43
CA TRP A 57 7.76 31.58 0.39
C TRP A 57 8.16 30.59 -0.71
N LYS A 58 8.65 31.12 -1.84
CA LYS A 58 9.16 30.32 -2.96
C LYS A 58 10.45 29.56 -2.58
N LEU A 59 11.27 30.12 -1.69
CA LEU A 59 12.49 29.50 -1.17
C LEU A 59 12.15 28.36 -0.23
N LEU A 60 11.21 28.61 0.69
CA LEU A 60 10.70 27.61 1.63
C LEU A 60 10.19 26.34 0.97
N TYR A 61 9.57 26.45 -0.22
CA TYR A 61 9.11 25.29 -0.97
C TYR A 61 10.22 24.58 -1.76
N HIS A 62 11.24 25.31 -2.21
CA HIS A 62 12.23 24.80 -3.15
C HIS A 62 13.36 24.00 -2.46
N PHE A 63 13.88 24.46 -1.32
CA PHE A 63 14.98 23.77 -0.64
C PHE A 63 14.62 22.39 -0.05
N PRO A 64 13.45 22.15 0.59
CA PRO A 64 13.15 20.82 1.13
C PRO A 64 12.83 19.83 0.00
N ARG A 65 12.31 20.34 -1.13
CA ARG A 65 12.15 19.57 -2.36
C ARG A 65 13.50 19.09 -2.89
N LYS A 66 14.55 19.93 -2.89
CA LYS A 66 15.91 19.50 -3.29
C LYS A 66 16.46 18.42 -2.35
N ALA A 67 16.36 18.61 -1.04
CA ALA A 67 16.78 17.60 -0.06
C ALA A 67 16.02 16.26 -0.19
N TYR A 68 14.75 16.32 -0.60
CA TYR A 68 13.96 15.14 -0.92
C TYR A 68 14.46 14.39 -2.16
N TRP A 69 14.80 15.09 -3.25
CA TRP A 69 15.39 14.44 -4.44
C TRP A 69 16.78 13.86 -4.15
N GLN A 70 17.55 14.56 -3.32
CA GLN A 70 18.83 14.05 -2.82
C GLN A 70 18.68 12.72 -2.08
N LEU A 71 17.62 12.53 -1.28
CA LEU A 71 17.35 11.22 -0.65
C LEU A 71 17.32 10.07 -1.65
N HIS A 72 16.74 10.29 -2.83
CA HIS A 72 16.57 9.30 -3.90
C HIS A 72 17.81 9.12 -4.80
N GLY A 73 18.91 9.81 -4.51
CA GLY A 73 20.18 9.66 -5.24
C GLY A 73 20.47 10.77 -6.27
N GLU A 74 19.56 11.73 -6.45
CA GLU A 74 19.84 12.92 -7.27
C GLU A 74 20.60 13.95 -6.43
N LEU A 75 21.93 13.87 -6.43
CA LEU A 75 22.79 14.66 -5.55
C LEU A 75 22.93 16.14 -5.96
N LEU A 76 22.75 16.46 -7.25
CA LEU A 76 22.98 17.79 -7.85
C LEU A 76 24.31 18.44 -7.40
N LEU A 77 25.42 17.68 -7.42
CA LEU A 77 26.73 18.18 -6.96
C LEU A 77 27.18 19.42 -7.73
N ASP A 78 26.88 19.52 -9.04
CA ASP A 78 27.26 20.67 -9.86
C ASP A 78 26.69 22.00 -9.33
N GLU A 79 25.52 21.96 -8.66
CA GLU A 79 24.91 23.16 -8.06
C GLU A 79 25.57 23.52 -6.71
N ILE A 80 26.06 22.52 -5.98
CA ILE A 80 26.70 22.69 -4.67
C ILE A 80 28.17 23.10 -4.83
N GLU A 81 28.85 22.53 -5.82
CA GLU A 81 30.27 22.71 -6.13
C GLU A 81 30.53 23.92 -7.04
N GLY A 82 29.48 24.62 -7.51
CA GLY A 82 29.62 25.84 -8.31
C GLY A 82 30.01 25.59 -9.76
N GLY A 83 29.68 24.43 -10.33
CA GLY A 83 29.92 24.07 -11.72
C GLY A 83 28.93 24.66 -12.74
N GLN A 84 27.87 25.32 -12.27
CA GLN A 84 26.81 25.90 -13.10
C GLN A 84 26.85 27.43 -13.13
N ASP A 85 26.38 28.05 -14.21
CA ASP A 85 26.21 29.50 -14.35
C ASP A 85 25.38 30.07 -13.18
N CYS A 86 26.06 30.73 -12.25
CA CYS A 86 25.48 31.27 -11.03
C CYS A 86 25.55 32.80 -10.99
N THR A 87 24.65 33.43 -10.24
CA THR A 87 24.59 34.89 -10.08
C THR A 87 24.60 35.32 -8.63
N ASN A 88 25.22 36.46 -8.34
CA ASN A 88 25.17 37.12 -7.02
C ASN A 88 24.17 38.28 -7.00
N GLN A 89 23.46 38.53 -8.10
CA GLN A 89 22.55 39.66 -8.21
C GLN A 89 21.18 39.34 -7.58
N PRO A 90 20.68 40.13 -6.60
CA PRO A 90 19.44 39.87 -5.88
C PRO A 90 18.20 39.79 -6.77
N ALA A 91 18.14 40.62 -7.81
CA ALA A 91 17.01 40.63 -8.73
C ALA A 91 16.84 39.31 -9.52
N LEU A 92 17.93 38.60 -9.82
CA LEU A 92 17.88 37.37 -10.62
C LEU A 92 17.60 36.14 -9.75
N TYR A 93 18.27 36.00 -8.60
CA TYR A 93 18.03 34.83 -7.75
C TYR A 93 16.67 34.88 -7.05
N ASN A 94 16.15 36.07 -6.69
CA ASN A 94 14.80 36.19 -6.12
C ASN A 94 13.70 35.80 -7.13
N ASN A 95 13.96 35.96 -8.43
CA ASN A 95 13.04 35.56 -9.49
C ASN A 95 13.20 34.08 -9.90
N TYR A 96 14.21 33.36 -9.39
CA TYR A 96 14.56 31.99 -9.79
C TYR A 96 14.91 31.86 -11.28
N THR A 97 15.39 32.92 -11.92
CA THR A 97 15.88 32.84 -13.31
C THR A 97 17.26 32.18 -13.39
N GLN A 98 18.08 32.36 -12.36
CA GLN A 98 19.41 31.77 -12.20
C GLN A 98 19.66 31.40 -10.73
N PRO A 99 20.41 30.31 -10.44
CA PRO A 99 20.77 29.92 -9.09
C PRO A 99 21.78 30.91 -8.47
N ARG A 100 21.72 31.05 -7.14
CA ARG A 100 22.67 31.88 -6.38
C ARG A 100 24.00 31.13 -6.23
N CYS A 101 25.12 31.83 -6.41
CA CYS A 101 26.43 31.21 -6.23
C CYS A 101 26.64 30.69 -4.79
N PRO A 102 27.20 29.48 -4.61
CA PRO A 102 27.50 28.94 -3.30
C PRO A 102 28.63 29.72 -2.62
N SER A 103 28.61 29.78 -1.29
CA SER A 103 29.72 30.32 -0.51
C SER A 103 30.94 29.39 -0.57
N PRO A 104 32.18 29.92 -0.53
CA PRO A 104 33.40 29.09 -0.59
C PRO A 104 33.50 28.12 0.58
N LEU A 105 32.92 28.47 1.75
CA LEU A 105 32.83 27.57 2.88
C LEU A 105 31.81 26.46 2.61
N GLY A 106 30.62 26.81 2.12
CA GLY A 106 29.56 25.84 1.88
C GLY A 106 29.91 24.80 0.84
N GLN A 107 30.71 25.16 -0.16
CA GLN A 107 31.22 24.24 -1.18
C GLN A 107 31.95 23.03 -0.59
N TYR A 108 32.70 23.20 0.51
CA TYR A 108 33.43 22.10 1.15
C TYR A 108 32.61 21.39 2.23
N PHE A 109 31.79 22.13 3.00
CA PHE A 109 31.07 21.55 4.14
C PHE A 109 29.78 20.81 3.73
N VAL A 110 29.06 21.30 2.72
CA VAL A 110 27.76 20.73 2.33
C VAL A 110 27.89 19.33 1.72
N PRO A 111 28.89 18.99 0.90
CA PRO A 111 29.09 17.61 0.43
C PRO A 111 29.33 16.62 1.57
N VAL A 112 30.08 17.02 2.62
CA VAL A 112 30.30 16.18 3.82
C VAL A 112 28.99 15.98 4.58
N LEU A 113 28.21 17.06 4.77
CA LEU A 113 26.91 17.01 5.42
C LEU A 113 25.92 16.12 4.64
N LEU A 114 25.93 16.22 3.31
CA LEU A 114 25.15 15.39 2.39
C LEU A 114 25.51 13.91 2.54
N GLY A 115 26.80 13.58 2.65
CA GLY A 115 27.25 12.21 2.93
C GLY A 115 26.69 11.65 4.25
N ILE A 116 26.75 12.43 5.33
CA ILE A 116 26.19 12.04 6.63
C ILE A 116 24.65 11.87 6.54
N TYR A 117 23.97 12.79 5.87
CA TYR A 117 22.53 12.74 5.63
C TYR A 117 22.13 11.49 4.84
N MET A 118 22.86 11.16 3.78
CA MET A 118 22.62 9.97 2.97
C MET A 118 22.84 8.68 3.77
N LEU A 119 23.88 8.62 4.60
CA LEU A 119 24.10 7.47 5.49
C LEU A 119 22.96 7.32 6.50
N ALA A 120 22.55 8.41 7.16
CA ALA A 120 21.48 8.37 8.15
C ALA A 120 20.14 7.93 7.52
N THR A 121 19.81 8.45 6.35
CA THR A 121 18.51 8.16 5.73
C THR A 121 18.52 6.84 4.96
N ASN A 122 19.48 6.63 4.05
CA ASN A 122 19.49 5.45 3.17
C ASN A 122 20.05 4.20 3.84
N VAL A 123 20.97 4.32 4.80
CA VAL A 123 21.51 3.15 5.51
C VAL A 123 20.78 2.93 6.82
N LEU A 124 20.63 3.94 7.67
CA LEU A 124 20.01 3.74 8.98
C LEU A 124 18.47 3.65 8.87
N LEU A 125 17.78 4.67 8.35
CA LEU A 125 16.31 4.68 8.37
C LEU A 125 15.67 3.59 7.51
N VAL A 126 16.23 3.30 6.33
CA VAL A 126 15.72 2.23 5.46
C VAL A 126 15.93 0.85 6.09
N ASN A 127 17.10 0.57 6.68
CA ASN A 127 17.34 -0.72 7.34
C ASN A 127 16.43 -0.92 8.56
N LEU A 128 16.17 0.15 9.33
CA LEU A 128 15.20 0.10 10.41
C LEU A 128 13.77 -0.14 9.90
N LEU A 129 13.37 0.48 8.79
CA LEU A 129 12.06 0.24 8.18
C LEU A 129 11.90 -1.22 7.75
N ILE A 130 12.91 -1.77 7.06
CA ILE A 130 12.93 -3.17 6.65
C ILE A 130 12.85 -4.09 7.87
N ALA A 131 13.56 -3.79 8.95
CA ALA A 131 13.50 -4.56 10.20
C ALA A 131 12.11 -4.52 10.85
N ILE A 132 11.46 -3.35 10.89
CA ILE A 132 10.10 -3.19 11.40
C ILE A 132 9.10 -3.97 10.53
N PHE A 133 9.24 -3.92 9.21
CA PHE A 133 8.41 -4.69 8.29
C PHE A 133 8.58 -6.19 8.48
N SER A 134 9.83 -6.68 8.50
CA SER A 134 10.11 -8.10 8.74
C SER A 134 9.50 -8.57 10.06
N ASN A 135 9.70 -7.81 11.14
CA ASN A 135 9.10 -8.11 12.43
C ASN A 135 7.56 -8.12 12.39
N THR A 136 6.96 -7.14 11.72
CA THR A 136 5.50 -7.03 11.65
C THR A 136 4.91 -8.15 10.77
N VAL A 137 5.58 -8.54 9.68
CA VAL A 137 5.17 -9.66 8.82
C VAL A 137 5.22 -10.95 9.63
N ASN A 138 6.33 -11.22 10.32
CA ASN A 138 6.48 -12.40 11.19
C ASN A 138 5.40 -12.44 12.31
N ARG A 139 5.09 -11.27 12.90
CA ARG A 139 4.04 -11.14 13.92
C ARG A 139 2.64 -11.37 13.35
N ILE A 140 2.37 -10.89 12.13
CA ILE A 140 1.08 -11.09 11.47
C ILE A 140 0.94 -12.55 11.05
N ASP A 141 1.99 -13.17 10.50
CA ASP A 141 1.99 -14.58 10.10
C ASP A 141 1.81 -15.55 11.27
N SER A 142 2.46 -15.29 12.41
CA SER A 142 2.24 -16.08 13.63
C SER A 142 0.81 -15.97 14.17
N ASN A 143 0.16 -14.81 14.03
CA ASN A 143 -1.25 -14.63 14.39
C ASN A 143 -2.22 -15.17 13.32
N ASN A 144 -1.81 -15.17 12.06
CA ASN A 144 -2.60 -15.65 10.93
C ASN A 144 -2.92 -17.13 11.02
N MET A 145 -2.10 -17.94 11.72
CA MET A 145 -2.38 -19.37 11.93
C MET A 145 -3.78 -19.60 12.54
N LYS A 146 -4.18 -18.78 13.52
CA LYS A 146 -5.52 -18.87 14.15
C LYS A 146 -6.63 -18.52 13.16
N HIS A 147 -6.44 -17.47 12.36
CA HIS A 147 -7.41 -17.05 11.34
C HIS A 147 -7.53 -18.07 10.20
N ILE A 148 -6.41 -18.66 9.77
CA ILE A 148 -6.37 -19.70 8.74
C ILE A 148 -7.06 -20.96 9.25
N MET A 149 -6.79 -21.38 10.49
CA MET A 149 -7.44 -22.54 11.11
C MET A 149 -8.94 -22.30 11.28
N HIS A 150 -9.35 -21.11 11.75
CA HIS A 150 -10.76 -20.75 11.85
C HIS A 150 -11.45 -20.72 10.49
N ARG A 151 -10.80 -20.17 9.46
CA ARG A 151 -11.32 -20.14 8.08
C ARG A 151 -11.45 -21.54 7.50
N ARG A 152 -10.46 -22.42 7.71
CA ARG A 152 -10.52 -23.83 7.32
C ARG A 152 -11.63 -24.58 8.06
N PHE A 153 -11.76 -24.36 9.37
CA PHE A 153 -12.81 -24.97 10.17
C PHE A 153 -14.21 -24.53 9.73
N LYS A 154 -14.41 -23.23 9.46
CA LYS A 154 -15.68 -22.71 8.93
C LYS A 154 -16.02 -23.32 7.58
N LEU A 155 -15.04 -23.44 6.67
CA LEU A 155 -15.23 -24.14 5.39
C LEU A 155 -15.64 -25.59 5.61
N LEU A 156 -14.96 -26.32 6.50
CA LEU A 156 -15.28 -27.72 6.80
C LEU A 156 -16.68 -27.89 7.40
N LEU A 157 -17.10 -26.99 8.31
CA LEU A 157 -18.45 -26.98 8.85
C LEU A 157 -19.51 -26.71 7.77
N GLU A 158 -19.25 -25.76 6.88
CA GLU A 158 -20.14 -25.41 5.77
C GLU A 158 -20.25 -26.55 4.75
N PHE A 159 -19.15 -27.25 4.46
CA PHE A 159 -19.13 -28.49 3.68
C PHE A 159 -19.89 -29.64 4.37
N LYS A 160 -19.82 -29.75 5.69
CA LYS A 160 -20.50 -30.81 6.46
C LYS A 160 -22.00 -30.57 6.62
N GLN A 161 -22.42 -29.30 6.77
CA GLN A 161 -23.84 -28.92 6.89
C GLN A 161 -24.55 -28.82 5.53
N SER A 162 -23.81 -28.56 4.44
CA SER A 162 -24.39 -28.59 3.11
C SER A 162 -24.74 -30.03 2.69
N PRO A 163 -25.98 -30.34 2.30
CA PRO A 163 -26.35 -31.68 1.86
C PRO A 163 -25.60 -32.04 0.55
N TYR A 164 -24.73 -33.04 0.69
CA TYR A 164 -24.18 -33.99 -0.30
C TYR A 164 -23.61 -33.56 -1.65
N PHE A 165 -23.76 -32.33 -2.16
CA PHE A 165 -23.18 -32.00 -3.47
C PHE A 165 -22.58 -30.59 -3.56
N PRO A 166 -21.31 -30.44 -4.01
CA PRO A 166 -20.68 -29.14 -4.24
C PRO A 166 -21.49 -28.30 -5.24
N PRO A 167 -21.28 -26.96 -5.26
CA PRO A 167 -22.06 -26.00 -6.05
C PRO A 167 -22.39 -26.39 -7.51
N PRO A 168 -21.57 -27.12 -8.30
CA PRO A 168 -21.99 -27.56 -9.64
C PRO A 168 -23.13 -28.59 -9.68
N LEU A 169 -23.40 -29.32 -8.59
CA LEU A 169 -24.31 -30.48 -8.59
C LEU A 169 -25.67 -30.22 -7.94
N ASN A 170 -25.88 -29.01 -7.40
CA ASN A 170 -27.19 -28.51 -6.94
C ASN A 170 -28.22 -28.44 -8.09
N VAL A 171 -27.75 -28.33 -9.34
CA VAL A 171 -28.62 -28.30 -10.53
C VAL A 171 -29.27 -29.65 -10.80
N ILE A 172 -28.55 -30.75 -10.59
CA ILE A 172 -29.07 -32.12 -10.85
C ILE A 172 -30.09 -32.51 -9.77
N SER A 173 -29.83 -32.18 -8.50
CA SER A 173 -30.79 -32.40 -7.41
C SER A 173 -32.06 -31.56 -7.59
N ALA A 174 -31.92 -30.30 -8.04
CA ALA A 174 -33.07 -29.45 -8.34
C ALA A 174 -33.92 -30.01 -9.51
N LEU A 175 -33.28 -30.49 -10.58
CA LEU A 175 -33.97 -31.14 -11.70
C LEU A 175 -34.71 -32.41 -11.26
N TYR A 176 -34.08 -33.27 -10.45
CA TYR A 176 -34.71 -34.50 -9.96
C TYR A 176 -35.94 -34.19 -9.09
N PHE A 177 -35.84 -33.17 -8.23
CA PHE A 177 -36.95 -32.74 -7.38
C PHE A 177 -38.13 -32.19 -8.20
N ILE A 178 -37.85 -31.41 -9.26
CA ILE A 178 -38.88 -30.89 -10.18
C ILE A 178 -39.58 -32.04 -10.92
N VAL A 179 -38.84 -33.05 -11.39
CA VAL A 179 -39.40 -34.22 -12.09
C VAL A 179 -40.24 -35.10 -11.17
N CYS A 180 -39.78 -35.33 -9.92
CA CYS A 180 -40.56 -36.08 -8.95
C CYS A 180 -41.84 -35.33 -8.54
N TRP A 181 -41.76 -34.01 -8.41
CA TRP A 181 -42.91 -33.16 -8.07
C TRP A 181 -43.95 -33.11 -9.19
N SER A 182 -43.53 -33.01 -10.45
CA SER A 182 -44.44 -33.03 -11.60
C SER A 182 -45.16 -34.38 -11.75
N LYS A 183 -44.47 -35.50 -11.52
CA LYS A 183 -45.11 -36.83 -11.49
C LYS A 183 -46.16 -36.97 -10.38
N ARG A 184 -45.88 -36.45 -9.18
CA ARG A 184 -46.86 -36.47 -8.07
C ARG A 184 -48.11 -35.64 -8.37
N ARG A 185 -47.96 -34.49 -9.04
CA ARG A 185 -49.10 -33.68 -9.49
C ARG A 185 -49.93 -34.36 -10.58
N LEU A 186 -49.30 -35.13 -11.48
CA LEU A 186 -50.02 -35.89 -12.52
C LEU A 186 -50.83 -37.07 -11.95
N ILE A 187 -50.33 -37.73 -10.91
CA ILE A 187 -51.02 -38.85 -10.26
C ILE A 187 -52.27 -38.39 -9.48
N GLN A 188 -52.26 -37.17 -8.92
CA GLN A 188 -53.42 -36.60 -8.22
C GLN A 188 -54.54 -36.11 -9.16
N GLN A 189 -54.27 -35.96 -10.46
CA GLN A 189 -55.24 -35.49 -11.45
C GLN A 189 -55.96 -36.64 -12.17
N VAL A 190 -55.66 -37.91 -11.90
CA VAL A 190 -56.45 -39.04 -12.43
C VAL A 190 -57.61 -39.31 -11.47
N PRO A 191 -58.87 -38.92 -11.80
CA PRO A 191 -60.02 -39.32 -11.01
C PRO A 191 -60.20 -40.82 -11.19
N SER A 192 -60.40 -41.54 -10.08
CA SER A 192 -60.73 -42.96 -10.07
C SER A 192 -61.96 -43.24 -10.93
N GLU A 193 -61.76 -43.72 -12.16
CA GLU A 193 -62.81 -44.27 -13.00
C GLU A 193 -63.39 -45.53 -12.34
N LYS A 194 -64.69 -45.49 -12.02
CA LYS A 194 -65.46 -46.57 -11.40
C LYS A 194 -65.35 -47.84 -12.25
N ARG A 195 -64.83 -48.93 -11.69
CA ARG A 195 -64.94 -50.28 -12.27
C ARG A 195 -66.13 -51.05 -11.65
N PRO A 196 -66.92 -51.78 -12.46
CA PRO A 196 -68.14 -52.45 -12.06
C PRO A 196 -67.84 -53.82 -11.42
N GLY A 197 -68.74 -54.33 -10.57
CA GLY A 197 -68.63 -55.71 -10.06
C GLY A 197 -69.60 -56.08 -8.94
N SER A 198 -70.82 -56.47 -9.35
CA SER A 198 -71.61 -57.61 -8.83
C SER A 198 -71.49 -58.05 -7.36
N THR A 199 -72.60 -58.04 -6.61
CA THR A 199 -73.05 -59.25 -5.88
C THR A 199 -74.54 -59.18 -5.51
N ILE A 200 -75.25 -60.25 -5.90
CA ILE A 200 -76.61 -60.75 -5.51
C ILE A 200 -77.82 -59.99 -6.07
#